data_AF-A0A2G7GJ10-F1
#
_entry.id   AF-A0A2G7GJ10-F1
#
_cell.length_a   1.000
_cell.length_b   1.000
_cell.length_c   1.000
_cell.angle_alpha   90.00
_cell.angle_beta   90.00
_cell.angle_gamma   90.00
#
_symmetry.space_group_name_H-M   'P 1'
#
loop_
_entity.id
_entity.type
_entity.pdbx_description
1 polymer ?
#
loop_
_entity_poly.entity_id
_entity_poly.type
_entity_poly.pdbx_seq_one_letter_code
_entity_poly.pdbx_strand_id
1 'polypeptide(L)'
;MYNMMYTLDTMYIMKTKIRKQIYIEPEQEVRLKQLSQQTGSSEAEVIRQAIAQYTQGSEVFQRDLKCWEQERVFIENLISLGKITESRTWRRDDLYER
;
A
#
# COMPACT_ATOMS: atom_id res chain seq x y z
N MET A 1 -4.58 -5.71 25.21
CA MET A 1 -3.57 -4.71 25.64
C MET A 1 -2.38 -4.57 24.68
N TYR A 2 -2.31 -5.29 23.55
CA TYR A 2 -1.22 -5.15 22.57
C TYR A 2 -1.41 -4.00 21.56
N ASN A 3 -2.63 -3.46 21.41
CA ASN A 3 -2.88 -2.39 20.41
C ASN A 3 -2.21 -1.05 20.74
N MET A 4 -2.02 -0.72 22.02
CA MET A 4 -1.54 0.63 22.41
C MET A 4 -0.04 0.83 22.17
N MET A 5 0.74 -0.26 22.08
CA MET A 5 2.18 -0.18 21.82
C MET A 5 2.51 0.06 20.33
N TYR A 6 1.70 -0.47 19.41
CA TYR A 6 1.89 -0.25 17.97
C TYR A 6 1.39 1.12 17.48
N THR A 7 0.41 1.71 18.18
CA THR A 7 -0.11 3.03 17.79
C THR A 7 0.91 4.14 18.03
N LEU A 8 1.65 4.05 19.14
CA LEU A 8 2.68 5.03 19.48
C LEU A 8 3.89 4.98 18.54
N ASP A 9 4.29 3.77 18.13
CA ASP A 9 5.40 3.57 17.19
C ASP A 9 5.06 4.12 15.79
N THR A 10 3.81 3.92 15.36
CA THR A 10 3.28 4.51 14.12
C THR A 10 3.29 6.05 14.18
N MET A 11 2.89 6.65 15.30
CA MET A 11 2.93 8.12 15.45
C MET A 11 4.37 8.67 15.55
N TYR A 12 5.31 7.91 16.10
CA TYR A 12 6.73 8.29 16.18
C TYR A 12 7.42 8.24 14.80
N ILE A 13 7.08 7.25 13.97
CA ILE A 13 7.55 7.13 12.59
C ILE A 13 7.08 8.30 11.72
N MET A 14 5.84 8.80 11.93
CA MET A 14 5.30 9.92 11.14
C MET A 14 6.08 11.24 11.28
N LYS A 15 6.83 11.45 12.37
CA LYS A 15 7.68 12.66 12.51
C LYS A 15 9.09 12.50 11.97
N THR A 16 9.57 11.27 11.80
CA THR A 16 10.96 10.99 11.42
C THR A 16 11.09 10.93 9.90
N LYS A 17 11.84 11.87 9.31
CA LYS A 17 12.11 11.87 7.86
C LYS A 17 13.28 10.94 7.53
N ILE A 18 13.11 10.05 6.55
CA ILE A 18 14.18 9.17 6.05
C ILE A 18 14.90 9.86 4.88
N ARG A 19 16.23 10.00 4.95
CA ARG A 19 17.03 10.56 3.85
C ARG A 19 17.09 9.57 2.68
N LYS A 20 16.68 10.02 1.51
CA LYS A 20 16.81 9.29 0.24
C LYS A 20 17.70 10.09 -0.73
N GLN A 21 18.50 9.40 -1.53
CA GLN A 21 19.25 9.97 -2.66
C GLN A 21 18.69 9.35 -3.93
N ILE A 22 18.35 10.18 -4.91
CA ILE A 22 17.75 9.77 -6.19
C ILE A 22 18.41 10.56 -7.32
N TYR A 23 18.47 9.96 -8.50
CA TYR A 23 18.83 10.66 -9.73
C TYR A 23 17.55 11.14 -10.41
N ILE A 24 17.57 12.37 -10.91
CA ILE A 24 16.48 12.99 -11.65
C ILE A 24 17.02 13.58 -12.95
N GLU A 25 16.14 13.80 -13.91
CA GLU A 25 16.52 14.39 -15.19
C GLU A 25 16.81 15.90 -15.05
N PRO A 26 17.66 16.50 -15.91
CA PRO A 26 17.95 17.93 -15.85
C PRO A 26 16.71 18.83 -15.93
N GLU A 27 15.70 18.41 -16.68
CA GLU A 27 14.43 19.15 -16.76
C GLU A 27 13.65 19.10 -15.44
N GLN A 28 13.67 17.96 -14.74
CA GLN A 28 13.01 17.79 -13.45
C GLN A 28 13.67 18.67 -12.38
N GLU A 29 15.01 18.79 -12.39
CA GLU A 29 15.76 19.70 -11.53
C GLU A 29 15.33 21.17 -11.71
N VAL A 30 15.21 21.63 -12.96
CA VAL A 30 14.76 22.99 -13.25
C VAL A 30 13.34 23.23 -12.75
N ARG A 31 12.42 22.30 -13.03
CA ARG A 31 11.02 22.40 -12.58
C ARG A 31 10.92 22.36 -11.05
N LEU A 32 11.71 21.52 -10.39
CA LEU A 32 11.72 21.39 -8.93
C LEU A 32 12.15 22.71 -8.26
N LYS A 33 13.20 23.35 -8.78
CA LYS A 33 13.66 24.67 -8.33
C LYS A 33 12.61 25.76 -8.53
N GLN A 34 11.95 25.78 -9.69
CA GLN A 34 10.88 26.73 -9.97
C GLN A 34 9.70 26.56 -9.00
N LEU A 35 9.26 25.32 -8.77
CA LEU A 35 8.17 25.02 -7.84
C LEU A 35 8.53 25.39 -6.40
N SER A 36 9.76 25.11 -5.98
CA SER A 36 10.30 25.51 -4.68
C SER A 36 10.21 27.03 -4.47
N GLN A 37 10.63 27.81 -5.47
CA GLN A 37 10.56 29.28 -5.43
C GLN A 37 9.13 29.81 -5.45
N GLN A 38 8.27 29.26 -6.31
CA GLN A 38 6.88 29.71 -6.46
C GLN A 38 6.03 29.42 -5.21
N THR A 39 6.27 28.28 -4.56
CA THR A 39 5.50 27.84 -3.38
C THR A 39 6.10 28.29 -2.06
N GLY A 40 7.34 28.81 -2.07
CA GLY A 40 8.11 29.10 -0.85
C GLY A 40 8.47 27.86 -0.03
N SER A 41 8.25 26.66 -0.57
CA SER A 41 8.52 25.38 0.09
C SER A 41 9.89 24.83 -0.33
N SER A 42 10.58 24.11 0.55
CA SER A 42 11.83 23.43 0.17
C SER A 42 11.59 22.41 -0.94
N GLU A 43 12.57 22.17 -1.80
CA GLU A 43 12.53 21.13 -2.85
C GLU A 43 12.15 19.75 -2.27
N ALA A 44 12.67 19.41 -1.10
CA ALA A 44 12.33 18.16 -0.42
C ALA A 44 10.85 18.07 0.03
N GLU A 45 10.22 19.21 0.34
CA GLU A 45 8.79 19.28 0.65
C GLU A 45 7.95 19.11 -0.61
N VAL A 46 8.36 19.76 -1.72
CA VAL A 46 7.72 19.56 -3.03
C VAL A 46 7.75 18.09 -3.45
N ILE A 47 8.90 17.42 -3.31
CA ILE A 47 9.04 15.98 -3.59
C ILE A 47 8.11 15.15 -2.68
N ARG A 48 8.07 15.44 -1.37
CA ARG A 48 7.18 14.73 -0.46
C ARG A 48 5.71 14.88 -0.83
N GLN A 49 5.27 16.10 -1.18
CA GLN A 49 3.90 16.36 -1.59
C GLN A 49 3.56 15.66 -2.90
N ALA A 50 4.46 15.68 -3.88
CA ALA A 50 4.28 14.96 -5.14
C ALA A 50 4.14 13.45 -4.90
N ILE A 51 4.98 12.86 -4.05
CA ILE A 51 4.86 11.45 -3.65
C ILE A 51 3.52 11.20 -2.96
N ALA A 52 3.13 12.04 -2.00
CA ALA A 52 1.87 11.90 -1.28
C ALA A 52 0.65 11.97 -2.22
N GLN A 53 0.63 12.92 -3.16
CA GLN A 53 -0.42 13.05 -4.17
C GLN A 53 -0.47 11.83 -5.09
N TYR A 54 0.69 11.36 -5.55
CA TYR A 54 0.80 10.17 -6.38
C TYR A 54 0.29 8.91 -5.65
N THR A 55 0.59 8.77 -4.36
CA THR A 55 0.13 7.63 -3.55
C THR A 55 -1.34 7.75 -3.14
N GLN A 56 -1.86 8.95 -2.92
CA GLN A 56 -3.29 9.17 -2.62
C GLN A 56 -4.17 8.74 -3.81
N GLY A 57 -3.71 8.95 -5.05
CA GLY A 57 -4.38 8.40 -6.24
C GLY A 57 -4.27 6.87 -6.37
N SER A 58 -3.26 6.25 -5.75
CA SER A 58 -2.99 4.81 -5.82
C SER A 58 -3.61 4.00 -4.68
N GLU A 59 -3.96 4.61 -3.55
CA GLU A 59 -4.71 3.93 -2.47
C GLU A 59 -6.18 3.70 -2.85
N VAL A 60 -6.67 4.41 -3.86
CA VAL A 60 -7.95 4.11 -4.51
C VAL A 60 -7.74 3.05 -5.59
N PHE A 61 -7.22 1.88 -5.21
CA PHE A 61 -7.88 0.68 -5.74
C PHE A 61 -9.32 0.81 -5.25
N GLN A 62 -10.22 1.28 -6.13
CA GLN A 62 -11.65 1.17 -5.94
C GLN A 62 -11.89 -0.31 -5.62
N ARG A 63 -11.93 -0.67 -4.34
CA ARG A 63 -12.37 -2.00 -3.93
C ARG A 63 -13.79 -2.06 -4.42
N ASP A 64 -14.01 -2.74 -5.54
CA ASP A 64 -15.36 -2.91 -6.05
C ASP A 64 -16.11 -3.69 -4.98
N LEU A 65 -16.96 -2.98 -4.25
CA LEU A 65 -17.77 -3.56 -3.19
C LEU A 65 -18.65 -4.68 -3.75
N LYS A 66 -18.98 -4.66 -5.04
CA LYS A 66 -19.69 -5.75 -5.71
C LYS A 66 -18.84 -7.00 -5.85
N CYS A 67 -17.55 -6.88 -6.17
CA CYS A 67 -16.65 -8.03 -6.18
C CYS A 67 -16.51 -8.63 -4.77
N TRP A 68 -16.46 -7.80 -3.73
CA TRP A 68 -16.42 -8.29 -2.36
C TRP A 68 -17.72 -9.00 -1.94
N GLU A 69 -18.88 -8.46 -2.34
CA GLU A 69 -20.17 -9.08 -2.05
C GLU A 69 -20.33 -10.44 -2.77
N GLN A 70 -19.88 -10.51 -4.03
CA GLN A 70 -19.85 -11.77 -4.79
C GLN A 70 -18.95 -12.82 -4.13
N GLU A 71 -17.76 -12.41 -3.69
CA GLU A 71 -16.83 -13.29 -2.98
C GLU A 71 -17.41 -13.76 -1.63
N ARG A 72 -18.10 -12.87 -0.90
CA ARG A 72 -18.79 -13.23 0.34
C ARG A 72 -19.84 -14.31 0.12
N VAL A 73 -20.70 -14.13 -0.88
CA VAL A 73 -21.74 -15.13 -1.22
C VAL A 73 -21.10 -16.46 -1.62
N PHE A 74 -19.99 -16.42 -2.37
CA PHE A 74 -19.24 -17.62 -2.72
C PHE A 74 -18.70 -18.36 -1.49
N ILE A 75 -18.08 -17.64 -0.54
CA ILE A 75 -17.57 -18.22 0.71
C ILE A 75 -18.70 -18.77 1.58
N GLU A 76 -19.82 -18.06 1.70
CA GLU A 76 -20.99 -18.51 2.47
C GLU A 76 -21.58 -19.79 1.86
N ASN A 77 -21.65 -19.88 0.52
CA ASN A 77 -22.04 -21.10 -0.18
C ASN A 77 -21.05 -22.25 0.11
N LEU A 78 -19.74 -21.99 0.10
CA LEU A 78 -18.73 -23.00 0.45
C LEU A 78 -18.86 -23.49 1.90
N ILE A 79 -19.13 -22.59 2.85
CA ILE A 79 -19.36 -22.94 4.25
C ILE A 79 -20.64 -23.78 4.40
N SER A 80 -21.69 -23.44 3.65
CA SER A 80 -22.97 -24.15 3.69
C SER A 80 -22.90 -25.59 3.16
N LEU A 81 -21.97 -25.87 2.25
CA LEU A 81 -21.69 -27.22 1.75
C LEU A 81 -21.10 -28.15 2.82
N GLY A 82 -20.69 -27.60 3.98
CA GLY A 82 -20.24 -28.36 5.14
C GLY A 82 -18.80 -28.88 5.01
N LYS A 83 -18.35 -29.64 6.00
CA LYS A 83 -17.01 -30.26 5.96
C LYS A 83 -16.98 -31.33 4.87
N ILE A 84 -16.12 -31.13 3.88
CA ILE A 84 -15.71 -32.19 2.96
C ILE A 84 -14.96 -33.24 3.79
N THR A 85 -15.44 -34.49 3.76
CA THR A 85 -14.87 -35.63 4.50
C THR A 85 -13.50 -36.04 3.96
N GLU A 86 -13.19 -35.65 2.72
CA GLU A 86 -11.92 -35.92 2.08
C GLU A 86 -10.81 -35.00 2.61
N SER A 87 -9.74 -35.63 3.08
CA SER A 87 -8.50 -34.96 3.46
C SER A 87 -7.90 -34.23 2.25
N ARG A 88 -7.12 -33.17 2.47
CA ARG A 88 -6.34 -32.54 1.39
C ARG A 88 -5.46 -33.60 0.69
N THR A 89 -5.69 -33.80 -0.61
CA THR A 89 -4.95 -34.79 -1.42
C THR A 89 -3.55 -34.31 -1.82
N TRP A 90 -3.34 -33.00 -1.88
CA TRP A 90 -2.04 -32.42 -2.24
C TRP A 90 -1.17 -32.18 -0.99
N ARG A 91 0.12 -32.52 -1.12
CA ARG A 91 1.15 -32.18 -0.14
C ARG A 91 1.78 -30.84 -0.52
N ARG A 92 2.33 -30.14 0.47
CA ARG A 92 2.93 -28.80 0.26
C ARG A 92 4.10 -28.85 -0.73
N ASP A 93 4.81 -29.97 -0.79
CA ASP A 93 5.96 -30.17 -1.65
C ASP A 93 5.55 -30.28 -3.14
N ASP A 94 4.36 -30.81 -3.42
CA ASP A 94 3.78 -30.92 -4.77
C ASP A 94 3.53 -29.55 -5.44
N LEU A 95 3.55 -28.45 -4.67
CA LEU A 95 3.32 -27.09 -5.16
C LEU A 95 4.57 -26.45 -5.80
N TYR A 96 5.76 -26.95 -5.48
CA TYR A 96 7.04 -26.35 -5.87
C TYR A 96 7.82 -27.13 -6.93
N GLU A 97 7.33 -28.30 -7.36
CA GLU A 97 7.92 -29.02 -8.48
C GLU A 97 7.46 -28.39 -9.81
N ARG A 98 8.33 -27.54 -10.35
CA ARG A 98 8.31 -27.11 -11.74
C ARG A 98 9.71 -27.20 -12.33
#